data_AF-A0A653FQ21-F1
#
_entry.id   AF-A0A653FQ21-F1
#
_cell.length_a   1.000
_cell.length_b   1.000
_cell.length_c   1.000
_cell.angle_alpha   90.00
_cell.angle_beta   90.00
_cell.angle_gamma   90.00
#
_symmetry.space_group_name_H-M   'P 1'
#
loop_
_entity.id
_entity.type
_entity.pdbx_description
1 polymer ?
#
loop_
_entity_poly.entity_id
_entity_poly.type
_entity_poly.pdbx_seq_one_letter_code
_entity_poly.pdbx_strand_id
1 'polypeptide(L)'
;MRCRDLTCRFPGCDKPADRCDLDHTVPYPAGPTHASNLKCLCRFHHLLKTFWTGPRGWTDRQHPDGTIVWTSPSGRQYTTVPGSHRRLSITELAAPTGALDLPATPIPTADPDLRGVKMPKRRRTRAQNTARTIAAERKLNDDLVAEHNKPPPF
;
A
#
# COMPACT_ATOMS: atom_id res chain seq x y z
N MET A 1 4.30 8.61 -5.97
CA MET A 1 3.44 7.45 -5.64
C MET A 1 2.33 7.80 -4.66
N ARG A 2 2.63 8.15 -3.41
CA ARG A 2 1.59 8.44 -2.39
C ARG A 2 0.65 9.58 -2.78
N CYS A 3 1.17 10.66 -3.38
CA CYS A 3 0.39 11.78 -3.91
C CYS A 3 -0.55 11.39 -5.07
N ARG A 4 -0.15 10.43 -5.92
CA ARG A 4 -0.98 9.88 -7.00
C ARG A 4 -2.11 9.03 -6.44
N ASP A 5 -1.76 8.11 -5.54
CA ASP A 5 -2.67 7.06 -5.10
C ASP A 5 -3.66 7.54 -4.03
N LEU A 6 -3.26 8.47 -3.16
CA LEU A 6 -3.97 9.06 -2.00
C LEU A 6 -4.44 8.07 -0.92
N THR A 7 -4.89 6.89 -1.31
CA THR A 7 -5.30 5.79 -0.43
C THR A 7 -4.73 4.46 -0.91
N CYS A 8 -4.89 3.43 -0.09
CA CYS A 8 -4.65 2.05 -0.49
C CYS A 8 -5.40 1.73 -1.79
N ARG A 9 -4.72 1.02 -2.69
CA ARG A 9 -5.19 0.69 -4.03
C ARG A 9 -5.91 -0.64 -4.13
N PHE A 10 -6.10 -1.35 -3.02
CA PHE A 10 -6.94 -2.54 -2.98
C PHE A 10 -8.42 -2.14 -3.10
N PRO A 11 -9.29 -2.93 -3.78
CA PRO A 11 -10.69 -2.59 -3.96
C PRO A 11 -11.42 -2.27 -2.65
N GLY A 12 -12.07 -1.11 -2.59
CA GLY A 12 -12.87 -0.68 -1.43
C GLY A 12 -12.08 -0.20 -0.21
N CYS A 13 -10.73 -0.21 -0.23
CA CYS A 13 -9.94 0.27 0.89
C CYS A 13 -9.72 1.79 0.83
N ASP A 14 -9.94 2.48 1.94
CA ASP A 14 -9.80 3.94 2.09
C ASP A 14 -8.60 4.35 2.96
N LYS A 15 -7.79 3.38 3.42
CA LYS A 15 -6.60 3.65 4.26
C LYS A 15 -5.71 4.70 3.57
N PRO A 16 -5.32 5.79 4.25
CA PRO A 16 -4.55 6.85 3.61
C PRO A 16 -3.14 6.39 3.22
N ALA A 17 -2.60 6.96 2.14
CA ALA A 17 -1.35 6.52 1.51
C ALA A 17 -0.09 6.75 2.37
N ASP A 18 -0.14 7.68 3.32
CA ASP A 18 0.90 7.91 4.34
C ASP A 18 1.10 6.67 5.25
N ARG A 19 0.02 5.90 5.48
CA ARG A 19 0.00 4.65 6.25
C ARG A 19 0.09 3.42 5.35
N CYS A 20 0.49 3.60 4.09
CA CYS A 20 0.67 2.52 3.12
C CYS A 20 2.15 2.28 2.80
N ASP A 21 2.45 1.01 2.53
CA ASP A 21 3.69 0.55 1.93
C ASP A 21 3.63 0.82 0.41
N LEU A 22 4.79 1.02 -0.22
CA LEU A 22 4.91 1.00 -1.67
C LEU A 22 5.20 -0.44 -2.10
N ASP A 23 4.24 -1.04 -2.80
CA ASP A 23 4.27 -2.42 -3.23
C ASP A 23 4.49 -2.51 -4.74
N HIS A 24 5.38 -3.41 -5.16
CA HIS A 24 5.63 -3.70 -6.57
C HIS A 24 4.55 -4.61 -7.16
N THR A 25 4.07 -4.32 -8.37
CA THR A 25 3.21 -5.23 -9.14
C THR A 25 3.98 -6.47 -9.59
N VAL A 26 5.10 -6.27 -10.29
CA VAL A 26 6.10 -7.31 -10.50
C VAL A 26 7.15 -7.20 -9.38
N PRO A 27 7.24 -8.19 -8.47
CA PRO A 27 8.13 -8.14 -7.32
C PRO A 27 9.60 -8.01 -7.71
N TYR A 28 10.38 -7.30 -6.89
CA TYR A 28 11.83 -7.33 -6.96
C TYR A 28 12.38 -8.76 -6.69
N PRO A 29 13.46 -9.21 -7.36
CA PRO A 29 14.28 -8.48 -8.34
C PRO A 29 13.75 -8.51 -9.78
N ALA A 30 12.66 -9.23 -10.06
CA ALA A 30 12.13 -9.40 -11.41
C ALA A 30 11.54 -8.10 -12.00
N GLY A 31 11.04 -7.20 -11.15
CA GLY A 31 10.52 -5.89 -11.55
C GLY A 31 11.32 -4.72 -10.95
N PRO A 32 11.41 -3.59 -11.66
CA PRO A 32 12.14 -2.42 -11.20
C PRO A 32 11.34 -1.65 -10.14
N THR A 33 12.05 -0.92 -9.28
CA THR A 33 11.46 0.11 -8.42
C THR A 33 11.14 1.34 -9.26
N HIS A 34 9.96 1.35 -9.87
CA HIS A 34 9.52 2.40 -10.79
C HIS A 34 8.05 2.79 -10.56
N ALA A 35 7.67 4.02 -10.88
CA ALA A 35 6.31 4.53 -10.65
C ALA A 35 5.21 3.71 -11.35
N SER A 36 5.47 3.22 -12.55
CA SER A 36 4.54 2.33 -13.28
C SER A 36 4.45 0.92 -12.68
N ASN A 37 5.40 0.51 -11.82
CA ASN A 37 5.41 -0.80 -11.15
C ASN A 37 5.04 -0.71 -9.66
N LEU A 38 4.91 0.50 -9.09
CA LEU A 38 4.63 0.69 -7.66
C LEU A 38 3.18 1.14 -7.44
N LYS A 39 2.61 0.73 -6.30
CA LYS A 39 1.29 1.13 -5.82
C LYS A 39 1.24 1.20 -4.30
N CYS A 40 0.37 2.04 -3.76
CA CYS A 40 0.14 2.12 -2.32
C CYS A 40 -0.75 0.96 -1.85
N LEU A 41 -0.23 0.12 -0.95
CA LEU A 41 -1.03 -0.88 -0.24
C LEU A 41 -0.87 -0.70 1.27
N CYS A 42 -1.99 -0.72 2.00
CA CYS A 42 -1.90 -0.78 3.46
C CYS A 42 -1.25 -2.10 3.87
N ARG A 43 -0.66 -2.14 5.06
CA ARG A 43 0.08 -3.33 5.53
C ARG A 43 -0.74 -4.63 5.42
N PHE A 44 -2.05 -4.57 5.65
CA PHE A 44 -2.93 -5.73 5.49
C PHE A 44 -3.01 -6.22 4.04
N HIS A 45 -3.32 -5.32 3.09
CA HIS A 45 -3.45 -5.70 1.67
C HIS A 45 -2.10 -6.00 1.01
N HIS A 46 -1.01 -5.38 1.46
CA HIS A 46 0.34 -5.76 1.03
C HIS A 46 0.63 -7.22 1.42
N LEU A 47 0.37 -7.61 2.67
CA LEU A 47 0.53 -9.01 3.10
C LEU A 47 -0.41 -9.97 2.34
N LEU A 48 -1.65 -9.56 2.09
CA LEU A 48 -2.60 -10.35 1.29
C LEU A 48 -2.02 -10.62 -0.11
N LYS A 49 -1.56 -9.59 -0.82
CA LYS A 49 -0.94 -9.75 -2.14
C LYS A 49 0.32 -10.63 -2.08
N THR A 50 1.16 -10.46 -1.07
CA THR A 50 2.43 -11.20 -0.97
C THR A 50 2.22 -12.69 -0.70
N PHE A 51 1.26 -13.04 0.16
CA PHE A 51 1.13 -14.40 0.69
C PHE A 51 -0.11 -15.17 0.20
N TRP A 52 -1.14 -14.48 -0.30
CA TRP A 52 -2.39 -15.07 -0.76
C TRP A 52 -2.62 -14.73 -2.24
N THR A 53 -1.63 -15.07 -3.08
CA THR A 53 -1.61 -14.88 -4.53
C THR A 53 -1.40 -16.21 -5.25
N GLY A 54 -1.72 -16.29 -6.54
CA GLY A 54 -1.62 -17.50 -7.37
C GLY A 54 -2.98 -17.98 -7.89
N PRO A 55 -3.07 -19.22 -8.41
CA PRO A 55 -4.28 -19.74 -9.07
C PRO A 55 -5.56 -19.68 -8.22
N ARG A 56 -5.42 -19.76 -6.89
CA ARG A 56 -6.52 -19.68 -5.91
C ARG A 56 -6.47 -18.42 -5.05
N GLY A 57 -5.64 -17.46 -5.45
CA GLY A 57 -5.36 -16.24 -4.70
C GLY A 57 -5.78 -14.98 -5.43
N TRP A 58 -5.39 -13.83 -4.89
CA TRP A 58 -5.55 -12.54 -5.57
C TRP A 58 -4.44 -12.36 -6.60
N THR A 59 -4.77 -11.75 -7.73
CA THR A 59 -3.78 -11.27 -8.71
C THR A 59 -4.06 -9.81 -9.06
N ASP A 60 -3.02 -9.10 -9.46
CA ASP A 60 -3.12 -7.71 -9.88
C ASP A 60 -2.35 -7.46 -11.18
N ARG A 61 -2.94 -6.64 -12.04
CA ARG A 61 -2.30 -6.09 -13.24
C ARG A 61 -2.35 -4.57 -13.15
N GLN A 62 -1.19 -3.94 -13.15
CA GLN A 62 -1.07 -2.49 -13.15
C GLN A 62 -0.76 -1.99 -14.56
N HIS A 63 -1.50 -0.98 -14.99
CA HIS A 63 -1.29 -0.27 -16.24
C HIS A 63 -0.39 0.96 -16.01
N PRO A 64 0.28 1.47 -17.06
CA PRO A 64 1.21 2.60 -16.93
C PRO A 64 0.59 3.87 -16.34
N ASP A 65 -0.71 4.10 -16.55
CA ASP A 65 -1.50 5.20 -15.99
C ASP A 65 -1.82 5.04 -14.47
N GLY A 66 -1.37 3.95 -13.86
CA GLY A 66 -1.65 3.63 -12.45
C GLY A 66 -3.03 3.01 -12.20
N THR A 67 -3.79 2.71 -13.25
CA THR A 67 -4.99 1.87 -13.17
C THR A 67 -4.58 0.44 -12.81
N ILE A 68 -5.27 -0.17 -11.85
CA ILE A 68 -4.98 -1.54 -11.41
C ILE A 68 -6.25 -2.37 -11.54
N VAL A 69 -6.13 -3.48 -12.26
CA VAL A 69 -7.15 -4.54 -12.34
C VAL A 69 -6.77 -5.62 -11.34
N TRP A 70 -7.59 -5.77 -10.31
CA TRP A 70 -7.48 -6.85 -9.33
C TRP A 70 -8.40 -7.99 -9.74
N THR A 71 -7.91 -9.22 -9.69
CA THR A 71 -8.72 -10.42 -9.84
C THR A 71 -8.78 -11.14 -8.49
N SER A 72 -9.99 -11.38 -8.00
CA SER A 72 -10.22 -12.14 -6.77
C SER A 72 -10.00 -13.64 -7.00
N PRO A 73 -9.85 -14.44 -5.92
CA PRO A 73 -9.82 -15.90 -6.00
C PRO A 73 -10.99 -16.54 -6.75
N SER A 74 -12.16 -15.87 -6.74
CA SER A 74 -13.37 -16.30 -7.44
C SER A 74 -13.40 -15.92 -8.93
N GLY A 75 -12.34 -15.29 -9.44
CA GLY A 75 -12.27 -14.78 -10.82
C GLY A 75 -12.92 -13.41 -11.04
N ARG A 76 -13.65 -12.85 -10.06
CA ARG A 76 -14.23 -11.50 -10.19
C ARG A 76 -13.14 -10.43 -10.29
N GLN A 77 -13.32 -9.51 -11.23
CA GLN A 77 -12.40 -8.39 -11.47
C GLN A 77 -12.89 -7.09 -10.83
N TYR A 78 -11.96 -6.31 -10.32
CA TYR A 78 -12.18 -5.01 -9.72
C TYR A 78 -11.15 -4.01 -10.25
N THR A 79 -11.62 -2.93 -10.85
CA THR A 79 -10.75 -1.87 -11.35
C THR A 79 -10.64 -0.75 -10.32
N THR A 80 -9.41 -0.35 -10.01
CA THR A 80 -9.14 0.81 -9.17
C THR A 80 -8.33 1.82 -9.98
N VAL A 81 -8.69 3.10 -9.89
CA VAL A 81 -7.98 4.22 -10.54
C VAL A 81 -7.36 5.15 -9.49
N PRO A 82 -6.21 5.79 -9.76
CA PRO A 82 -5.52 6.66 -8.81
C PRO A 82 -6.44 7.66 -8.11
N GLY A 83 -6.20 7.90 -6.81
CA GLY A 83 -6.99 8.86 -6.04
C GLY A 83 -6.91 10.28 -6.59
N SER A 84 -5.74 10.69 -7.11
CA SER A 84 -5.57 11.99 -7.75
C SER A 84 -6.52 12.17 -8.94
N HIS A 85 -6.65 11.15 -9.80
CA HIS A 85 -7.58 11.14 -10.92
C HIS A 85 -9.04 11.05 -10.45
N ARG A 86 -9.37 10.09 -9.57
CA ARG A 86 -10.77 9.80 -9.19
C ARG A 86 -11.40 10.83 -8.25
N ARG A 87 -10.61 11.40 -7.33
CA ARG A 87 -11.13 12.28 -6.27
C ARG A 87 -10.82 13.75 -6.51
N LEU A 88 -9.69 14.06 -7.14
CA LEU A 88 -9.21 15.43 -7.33
C LEU A 88 -9.23 15.87 -8.80
N SER A 89 -9.55 14.96 -9.74
CA SER A 89 -9.47 15.20 -11.18
C SER A 89 -8.09 15.64 -11.66
N ILE A 90 -7.03 15.34 -10.89
CA ILE A 90 -5.63 15.61 -11.24
C ILE A 90 -5.08 14.39 -11.98
N THR A 91 -5.24 14.40 -13.30
CA THR A 91 -4.80 13.32 -14.21
C THR A 91 -3.29 13.34 -14.45
N GLU A 92 -2.63 14.48 -14.35
CA GLU A 92 -1.17 14.63 -14.55
C GLU A 92 -0.36 13.73 -13.61
N LEU A 93 -0.80 13.58 -12.37
CA LEU A 93 -0.16 12.69 -11.40
C LEU A 93 -0.34 11.19 -11.72
N ALA A 94 -1.30 10.87 -12.59
CA ALA A 94 -1.55 9.54 -13.13
C ALA A 94 -0.98 9.37 -14.55
N ALA A 95 -0.28 10.38 -15.09
CA ALA A 95 0.36 10.26 -16.39
C ALA A 95 1.38 9.10 -16.37
N PRO A 96 1.40 8.25 -17.42
CA PRO A 96 2.39 7.20 -17.55
C PRO A 96 3.81 7.75 -17.42
N THR A 97 4.55 7.33 -16.40
CA THR A 97 5.95 7.77 -16.21
C THR A 97 6.91 6.98 -17.10
N GLY A 98 6.43 5.91 -17.74
CA GLY A 98 7.18 5.10 -18.69
C GLY A 98 6.46 3.78 -18.98
N ALA A 99 6.59 3.29 -20.21
CA ALA A 99 6.24 1.92 -20.56
C ALA A 99 7.30 1.00 -19.97
N LEU A 100 6.88 0.09 -19.09
CA LEU A 100 7.75 -0.95 -18.59
C LEU A 100 7.38 -2.24 -19.31
N ASP A 101 8.37 -2.86 -19.95
CA ASP A 101 8.22 -4.20 -20.51
C ASP A 101 8.39 -5.21 -19.37
N LEU A 102 7.33 -5.31 -18.56
CA LEU A 102 7.30 -6.21 -17.41
C LEU A 102 6.78 -7.58 -17.86
N PRO A 103 7.33 -8.68 -17.33
CA PRO A 103 6.76 -9.99 -17.58
C PRO A 103 5.28 -9.98 -17.15
N ALA A 104 4.40 -10.51 -18.01
CA ALA A 104 2.94 -10.49 -17.84
C ALA A 104 2.44 -11.18 -16.56
N THR A 105 3.34 -11.86 -15.85
CA THR A 105 3.10 -12.52 -14.56
C THR A 105 4.44 -12.72 -13.87
N PRO A 106 4.56 -12.55 -12.54
CA PRO A 106 5.74 -13.03 -11.85
C PRO A 106 5.78 -14.56 -11.98
N ILE A 107 6.93 -15.07 -12.41
CA ILE A 107 7.26 -16.49 -12.30
C ILE A 107 7.06 -16.88 -10.83
N PRO A 108 6.23 -17.88 -10.49
CA PRO A 108 6.09 -18.31 -9.11
C PRO A 108 7.39 -19.03 -8.71
N THR A 109 8.33 -18.29 -8.13
CA THR A 109 9.59 -18.83 -7.58
C THR A 109 9.39 -19.70 -6.33
N ALA A 110 8.16 -19.86 -5.85
CA ALA A 110 7.82 -20.70 -4.73
C ALA A 110 6.39 -21.25 -4.91
N ASP A 111 6.19 -22.48 -4.42
CA ASP A 111 4.89 -23.13 -4.30
C ASP A 111 3.88 -22.14 -3.71
N PRO A 112 2.85 -21.72 -4.47
CA PRO A 112 1.87 -20.76 -4.02
C PRO A 112 1.16 -21.20 -2.73
N ASP A 113 1.03 -22.52 -2.51
CA ASP A 113 0.33 -23.07 -1.35
C ASP A 113 1.16 -22.97 -0.05
N LEU A 114 2.48 -22.80 -0.16
CA LEU A 114 3.39 -22.71 0.99
C LEU A 114 3.73 -21.28 1.41
N ARG A 115 3.34 -20.26 0.63
CA ARG A 115 3.67 -18.85 0.96
C ARG A 115 3.05 -18.43 2.28
N GLY A 116 1.83 -18.86 2.57
CA GLY A 116 1.12 -18.56 3.82
C GLY A 116 1.91 -18.95 5.08
N VAL A 117 2.74 -19.99 5.01
CA VAL A 117 3.58 -20.45 6.13
C VAL A 117 4.62 -19.39 6.53
N LYS A 118 5.13 -18.63 5.57
CA LYS A 118 6.11 -17.54 5.78
C LYS A 118 5.45 -16.22 6.22
N MET A 119 4.12 -16.19 6.34
CA MET A 119 3.41 -14.98 6.73
C MET A 119 3.78 -14.57 8.17
N PRO A 120 4.23 -13.33 8.40
CA PRO A 120 4.61 -12.89 9.73
C PRO A 120 3.39 -12.85 10.67
N LYS A 121 3.54 -13.45 11.85
CA LYS A 121 2.52 -13.38 12.91
C LYS A 121 2.63 -12.05 13.66
N ARG A 122 1.47 -11.46 13.95
CA ARG A 122 1.36 -10.22 14.73
C ARG A 122 1.85 -10.47 16.16
N ARG A 123 2.88 -9.73 16.59
CA ARG A 123 3.44 -9.81 17.96
C ARG A 123 2.71 -8.97 19.00
N ARG A 124 1.93 -7.96 18.58
CA ARG A 124 1.22 -7.01 19.46
C ARG A 124 -0.24 -6.84 19.04
N THR A 125 -1.12 -6.76 20.03
CA THR A 125 -2.55 -6.50 19.79
C THR A 125 -2.77 -5.10 19.21
N ARG A 126 -3.97 -4.85 18.68
CA ARG A 126 -4.35 -3.52 18.18
C ARG A 126 -4.30 -2.47 19.30
N ALA A 127 -4.76 -2.83 20.51
CA ALA A 127 -4.73 -1.96 21.68
C ALA A 127 -3.28 -1.59 22.07
N GLN A 128 -2.38 -2.58 22.12
CA GLN A 128 -0.96 -2.34 22.43
C GLN A 128 -0.28 -1.42 21.40
N ASN A 129 -0.56 -1.63 20.10
CA ASN A 129 -0.03 -0.74 19.07
C ASN A 129 -0.58 0.69 19.20
N THR A 130 -1.87 0.83 19.50
CA THR A 130 -2.52 2.14 19.67
C THR A 130 -1.93 2.86 20.88
N ALA A 131 -1.83 2.19 22.03
CA ALA A 131 -1.21 2.74 23.24
C ALA A 131 0.23 3.18 23.01
N ARG A 132 1.03 2.39 22.29
CA ARG A 132 2.41 2.75 21.93
C ARG A 132 2.46 3.98 21.03
N THR A 133 1.59 4.07 20.02
CA THR A 133 1.55 5.24 19.13
C THR A 133 1.15 6.49 19.90
N ILE A 134 0.13 6.41 20.76
CA ILE A 134 -0.27 7.54 21.62
C ILE A 134 0.88 7.96 22.54
N ALA A 135 1.57 7.01 23.17
CA ALA A 135 2.69 7.32 24.06
C ALA A 135 3.88 7.97 23.32
N ALA A 136 4.20 7.47 22.11
CA ALA A 136 5.24 8.07 21.27
C ALA A 136 4.86 9.49 20.82
N GLU A 137 3.61 9.69 20.42
CA GLU A 137 3.09 11.00 20.02
C GLU A 137 3.08 12.00 21.18
N ARG A 138 2.62 11.57 22.37
CA ARG A 138 2.69 12.39 23.59
C ARG A 138 4.12 12.82 23.87
N LYS A 139 5.07 11.88 23.83
CA LYS A 139 6.49 12.15 24.03
C LYS A 139 7.04 13.19 23.05
N LEU A 140 6.62 13.16 21.78
CA LEU A 140 7.05 14.16 20.79
C LEU A 140 6.47 15.55 21.08
N ASN A 141 5.29 15.60 21.68
CA ASN A 141 4.58 16.85 21.97
C ASN A 141 4.86 17.40 23.38
N ASP A 142 5.61 16.69 24.22
CA ASP A 142 5.90 17.10 25.61
C ASP A 142 6.52 18.51 25.68
N ASP A 143 7.49 18.83 24.81
CA ASP A 143 8.14 20.15 24.77
C ASP A 143 7.18 21.26 24.34
N LEU A 144 6.30 20.99 23.36
CA LEU A 144 5.28 21.95 22.91
C LEU A 144 4.25 22.23 24.00
N VAL A 145 3.84 21.19 24.72
CA VAL A 145 2.94 21.31 25.87
C VAL A 145 3.61 22.09 27.00
N ALA A 146 4.89 21.84 27.27
CA ALA A 146 5.65 22.58 28.27
C ALA A 146 5.77 24.08 27.92
N GLU A 147 6.04 24.41 26.65
CA GLU A 147 6.08 25.79 26.18
C GLU A 147 4.72 26.48 26.32
N HIS A 148 3.64 25.82 25.89
CA HIS A 148 2.28 26.36 25.96
C HIS A 148 1.83 26.62 27.41
N ASN A 149 2.24 25.77 28.35
CA ASN A 149 1.89 25.88 29.76
C ASN A 149 2.75 26.90 30.53
N LYS A 150 3.69 27.60 29.87
CA LYS A 150 4.43 28.69 30.53
C LYS A 150 3.46 29.81 30.91
N PRO A 151 3.61 30.41 32.09
CA PRO A 151 2.83 31.60 32.44
C PRO A 151 3.14 32.72 31.45
N PRO A 152 2.16 33.57 31.10
CA PRO A 152 2.39 34.70 30.21
C PRO A 152 3.46 35.63 30.80
N PRO A 153 4.30 36.25 29.95
CA PRO A 153 5.26 37.24 30.43
C PRO A 153 4.48 38.41 31.04
N PHE A 154 4.86 38.78 32.26
CA PHE A 154 4.33 39.91 33.03
C PHE A 154 4.61 41.25 32.36
#